data_AF-N9R4B3-F1
#
_entry.id   AF-N9R4B3-F1
#
_cell.length_a   1.000
_cell.length_b   1.000
_cell.length_c   1.000
_cell.angle_alpha   90.00
_cell.angle_beta   90.00
_cell.angle_gamma   90.00
#
_symmetry.space_group_name_H-M   'P 1'
#
loop_
_entity.id
_entity.type
_entity.pdbx_description
1 polymer ?
#
loop_
_entity_poly.entity_id
_entity_poly.type
_entity_poly.pdbx_seq_one_letter_code
_entity_poly.pdbx_strand_id
1 'polypeptide(L)'
;MKLNIKKILTFLVFAICLAFFSTYMTNRDFKKNEKHIAQIFQQDPELYKKYGTIENYRLRKSGWYSGDSQEHTPYYYYHFYIKGNLKDGVIELKIYENQEKYAITYIQ
;
A
#
# COMPACT_ATOMS: atom_id res chain seq x y z
N MET A 1 -2.03 32.80 -31.49
CA MET A 1 -1.04 32.68 -30.41
C MET A 1 0.10 31.79 -30.90
N LYS A 2 1.32 32.32 -31.10
CA LYS A 2 2.46 31.50 -31.56
C LYS A 2 2.98 30.67 -30.38
N LEU A 3 2.73 29.37 -30.39
CA LEU A 3 3.22 28.45 -29.38
C LEU A 3 4.75 28.36 -29.46
N ASN A 4 5.42 28.73 -28.37
CA ASN A 4 6.87 28.70 -28.30
C ASN A 4 7.34 27.26 -28.02
N ILE A 5 7.68 26.53 -29.08
CA ILE A 5 8.06 25.11 -29.06
C ILE A 5 9.12 24.79 -28.00
N LYS A 6 10.09 25.68 -27.76
CA LYS A 6 11.10 25.49 -26.71
C LYS A 6 10.47 25.42 -25.32
N LYS A 7 9.51 26.31 -25.02
CA LYS A 7 8.79 26.31 -23.74
C LYS A 7 7.91 25.08 -23.56
N ILE A 8 7.28 24.60 -24.65
CA ILE A 8 6.48 23.36 -24.64
C ILE A 8 7.37 22.16 -24.34
N LEU A 9 8.54 22.07 -24.99
CA LEU A 9 9.47 20.97 -24.79
C LEU A 9 9.99 20.94 -23.33
N THR A 10 10.34 22.10 -22.77
CA THR A 10 10.75 22.21 -21.36
C THR A 10 9.62 21.78 -20.42
N PHE A 11 8.38 22.18 -20.68
CA PHE A 11 7.23 21.77 -19.87
C PHE A 11 6.98 20.26 -19.94
N LEU A 12 7.14 19.66 -21.12
CA LEU A 12 6.97 18.22 -21.33
C LEU A 12 8.02 17.41 -20.55
N VAL A 13 9.30 17.83 -20.60
CA VAL A 13 10.37 17.18 -19.83
C VAL A 13 10.11 17.29 -18.33
N PHE A 14 9.67 18.45 -17.85
CA PHE A 14 9.37 18.65 -16.44
C PHE A 14 8.19 17.79 -15.95
N ALA A 15 7.15 17.65 -16.77
CA ALA A 15 6.01 16.78 -16.47
C ALA A 15 6.43 15.30 -16.36
N ILE A 16 7.32 14.84 -17.24
CA ILE A 16 7.86 13.47 -17.18
C ILE A 16 8.66 13.28 -15.88
N CYS A 17 9.55 14.21 -15.52
CA CYS A 17 10.31 14.13 -14.27
C CYS A 17 9.40 14.09 -13.02
N LEU A 18 8.34 14.89 -12.99
CA LEU A 18 7.36 14.88 -11.91
C LEU A 18 6.61 13.55 -11.81
N ALA A 19 6.20 12.96 -12.94
CA ALA A 19 5.55 11.66 -12.97
C ALA A 19 6.47 10.55 -12.44
N PHE A 20 7.75 10.55 -12.84
CA PHE A 20 8.75 9.62 -12.34
C PHE A 20 9.01 9.80 -10.84
N PHE A 21 9.15 11.05 -10.38
CA PHE A 21 9.39 11.36 -8.97
C PHE A 21 8.20 10.98 -8.09
N SER A 22 6.98 11.29 -8.52
CA SER A 22 5.74 10.89 -7.84
C SER A 22 5.64 9.36 -7.73
N THR A 23 5.85 8.64 -8.84
CA THR A 23 5.83 7.17 -8.86
C THR A 23 6.90 6.57 -7.92
N TYR A 24 8.09 7.17 -7.88
CA TYR A 24 9.16 6.75 -6.98
C TYR A 24 8.82 6.94 -5.50
N MET A 25 8.30 8.13 -5.12
CA MET A 25 7.89 8.43 -3.75
C MET A 25 6.76 7.49 -3.30
N THR A 26 5.73 7.30 -4.13
CA THR A 26 4.63 6.37 -3.85
C THR A 26 5.14 4.93 -3.66
N ASN A 27 6.07 4.47 -4.49
CA ASN A 27 6.66 3.13 -4.35
C ASN A 27 7.51 2.99 -3.08
N ARG A 28 8.22 4.05 -2.67
CA ARG A 28 9.03 4.06 -1.45
C ARG A 28 8.15 3.99 -0.21
N ASP A 29 7.10 4.79 -0.15
CA ASP A 29 6.16 4.80 0.98
C ASP A 29 5.38 3.48 1.05
N PHE A 30 4.99 2.92 -0.10
CA PHE A 30 4.38 1.60 -0.17
C PHE A 30 5.28 0.51 0.42
N LYS A 31 6.56 0.45 0.03
CA LYS A 31 7.53 -0.52 0.58
C LYS A 31 7.78 -0.33 2.08
N LYS A 32 7.78 0.91 2.56
CA LYS A 32 7.94 1.20 3.99
C LYS A 32 6.73 0.68 4.78
N ASN A 33 5.52 0.89 4.27
CA ASN A 33 4.30 0.41 4.88
C ASN A 33 4.21 -1.13 4.84
N GLU A 34 4.60 -1.75 3.73
CA GLU A 34 4.67 -3.21 3.60
C GLU A 34 5.58 -3.84 4.66
N LYS A 35 6.79 -3.28 4.85
CA LYS A 35 7.71 -3.75 5.89
C LYS A 35 7.14 -3.57 7.30
N HIS A 36 6.45 -2.47 7.55
CA HIS A 36 5.86 -2.20 8.87
C HIS A 36 4.72 -3.17 9.20
N ILE A 37 3.82 -3.43 8.24
CA ILE A 37 2.75 -4.42 8.37
C ILE A 37 3.33 -5.81 8.65
N ALA A 38 4.37 -6.21 7.91
CA ALA A 38 5.03 -7.49 8.13
C ALA A 38 5.66 -7.60 9.54
N GLN A 39 6.24 -6.52 10.07
CA GLN A 39 6.77 -6.49 11.43
C GLN A 39 5.68 -6.69 12.48
N ILE A 40 4.53 -6.02 12.32
CA ILE A 40 3.37 -6.20 13.21
C ILE A 40 2.92 -7.67 13.17
N PHE A 41 2.83 -8.27 11.99
CA PHE A 41 2.32 -9.64 11.85
C PHE A 41 3.28 -10.71 12.36
N GLN A 42 4.59 -10.47 12.31
CA GLN A 42 5.58 -11.35 12.93
C GLN A 42 5.52 -11.33 14.46
N GLN A 43 5.06 -10.22 15.05
CA GLN A 43 4.94 -10.06 16.50
C GLN A 43 3.58 -10.52 17.04
N ASP A 44 2.62 -10.81 16.15
CA ASP A 44 1.28 -11.21 16.52
C ASP A 44 1.23 -12.71 16.91
N PRO A 45 0.86 -13.05 18.16
CA PRO A 45 0.86 -14.43 18.64
C PRO A 45 -0.23 -15.29 18.01
N GLU A 46 -1.36 -14.72 17.58
CA GLU A 46 -2.43 -15.46 16.91
C GLU A 46 -2.02 -15.82 15.49
N LEU A 47 -1.40 -14.89 14.77
CA LEU A 47 -0.85 -15.16 13.44
C LEU A 47 0.29 -16.17 13.50
N TYR A 48 1.17 -16.07 14.50
CA TYR A 48 2.22 -17.07 14.73
C TYR A 48 1.62 -18.46 15.01
N LYS A 49 0.55 -18.55 15.81
CA LYS A 49 -0.14 -19.83 16.05
C LYS A 49 -0.74 -20.42 14.79
N LYS A 50 -1.21 -19.58 13.85
CA LYS A 50 -1.90 -20.00 12.63
C LYS A 50 -0.96 -20.36 11.48
N TYR A 51 0.10 -19.58 11.29
CA TYR A 51 1.02 -19.68 10.14
C TYR A 51 2.44 -20.09 10.52
N GLY A 52 2.79 -20.02 11.80
CA GLY A 52 4.13 -20.27 12.32
C GLY A 52 5.10 -19.15 12.01
N THR A 53 6.37 -19.48 11.83
CA THR A 53 7.39 -18.52 11.39
C THR A 53 7.12 -18.12 9.95
N ILE A 54 6.91 -16.82 9.71
CA ILE A 54 6.71 -16.26 8.37
C ILE A 54 8.05 -16.26 7.63
N GLU A 55 8.18 -17.13 6.63
CA GLU A 55 9.38 -17.26 5.79
C GLU A 55 9.40 -16.24 4.66
N ASN A 56 8.21 -15.95 4.09
CA ASN A 56 8.07 -14.98 3.01
C ASN A 56 6.68 -14.32 3.08
N TYR A 57 6.57 -13.11 2.54
CA TYR A 57 5.30 -12.39 2.45
C TYR A 57 5.26 -11.49 1.24
N ARG A 58 4.04 -11.12 0.84
CA ARG A 58 3.81 -10.12 -0.21
C ARG A 58 2.56 -9.31 0.11
N LEU A 59 2.68 -7.99 0.13
CA LEU A 59 1.53 -7.10 0.19
C LEU A 59 1.11 -6.69 -1.23
N ARG A 60 -0.19 -6.83 -1.53
CA ARG A 60 -0.75 -6.41 -2.82
C ARG A 60 -1.97 -5.54 -2.63
N LYS A 61 -1.95 -4.34 -3.19
CA LYS A 61 -3.13 -3.49 -3.32
C LYS A 61 -4.14 -4.15 -4.25
N SER A 62 -5.36 -4.41 -3.77
CA SER A 62 -6.44 -5.01 -4.54
C SER A 62 -7.50 -4.01 -4.98
N GLY A 63 -7.60 -2.86 -4.30
CA GLY A 63 -8.57 -1.85 -4.67
C GLY A 63 -8.51 -0.61 -3.79
N TRP A 64 -9.47 0.28 -4.02
CA TRP A 64 -9.74 1.44 -3.20
C TRP A 64 -11.25 1.56 -3.02
N TYR A 65 -11.67 2.06 -1.87
CA TYR A 65 -13.04 2.37 -1.55
C TYR A 65 -13.13 3.87 -1.26
N SER A 66 -14.04 4.54 -1.94
CA SER A 66 -14.17 6.00 -1.91
C SER A 66 -15.03 6.52 -0.74
N GLY A 67 -15.64 5.63 0.04
CA GLY A 67 -16.64 6.00 1.03
C GLY A 67 -18.07 5.94 0.50
N ASP A 68 -19.03 5.60 1.37
CA ASP A 68 -20.47 5.74 1.14
C ASP A 68 -21.19 6.30 2.39
N SER A 69 -22.53 6.21 2.42
CA SER A 69 -23.35 6.69 3.54
C SER A 69 -23.19 5.89 4.85
N GLN A 70 -22.61 4.69 4.80
CA GLN A 70 -22.37 3.80 5.93
C GLN A 70 -20.91 3.86 6.41
N GLU A 71 -19.95 3.97 5.48
CA GLU A 71 -18.53 4.07 5.80
C GLU A 71 -17.93 5.28 5.07
N HIS A 72 -17.89 6.44 5.74
CA HIS A 72 -17.49 7.70 5.10
C HIS A 72 -15.99 7.82 4.80
N THR A 73 -15.15 7.08 5.52
CA THR A 73 -13.70 7.22 5.43
C THR A 73 -13.16 6.37 4.27
N PRO A 74 -12.48 6.97 3.28
CA PRO A 74 -11.84 6.21 2.22
C PRO A 74 -10.76 5.26 2.77
N TYR A 75 -10.63 4.10 2.15
CA TYR A 75 -9.56 3.15 2.47
C TYR A 75 -9.11 2.37 1.24
N TYR A 76 -7.94 1.76 1.37
CA TYR A 76 -7.39 0.85 0.38
C TYR A 76 -7.53 -0.59 0.85
N TYR A 77 -7.92 -1.45 -0.08
CA TYR A 77 -7.91 -2.89 0.14
C TYR A 77 -6.53 -3.45 -0.19
N TYR A 78 -6.03 -4.28 0.72
CA TYR A 78 -4.79 -5.03 0.51
C TYR A 78 -5.00 -6.51 0.83
N HIS A 79 -4.29 -7.35 0.09
CA HIS A 79 -4.07 -8.74 0.43
C HIS A 79 -2.63 -8.91 0.91
N PHE A 80 -2.46 -9.45 2.11
CA PHE A 80 -1.18 -9.85 2.65
C PHE A 80 -1.04 -11.36 2.51
N TYR A 81 -0.28 -11.79 1.51
CA TYR A 81 0.03 -13.19 1.27
C TYR A 81 1.16 -13.61 2.19
N ILE A 82 0.95 -14.69 2.94
CA ILE A 82 1.89 -15.24 3.91
C ILE A 82 2.33 -16.62 3.44
N LYS A 83 3.64 -16.83 3.41
CA LYS A 83 4.26 -18.16 3.37
C LYS A 83 4.82 -18.48 4.74
N GLY A 84 4.11 -19.32 5.48
CA GLY A 84 4.48 -19.72 6.84
C GLY A 84 5.04 -21.13 6.84
N ASN A 85 5.92 -21.45 7.78
CA ASN A 85 6.46 -22.81 7.89
C ASN A 85 5.41 -23.86 8.30
N LEU A 86 4.30 -23.45 8.93
CA LEU A 86 3.17 -24.34 9.24
C LEU A 86 2.11 -24.33 8.13
N LYS A 87 1.82 -23.16 7.57
CA LYS A 87 0.74 -22.97 6.61
C LYS A 87 0.90 -21.68 5.80
N ASP A 88 0.48 -21.73 4.54
CA ASP A 88 0.32 -20.56 3.68
C ASP A 88 -1.08 -19.94 3.84
N GLY A 89 -1.18 -18.62 3.66
CA GLY A 89 -2.47 -17.94 3.77
C GLY A 89 -2.51 -16.55 3.17
N VAL A 90 -3.71 -15.97 3.21
CA VAL A 90 -3.97 -14.59 2.79
C VAL A 90 -4.73 -13.91 3.91
N ILE A 91 -4.34 -12.69 4.24
CA ILE A 91 -5.05 -11.81 5.16
C ILE A 91 -5.55 -10.61 4.37
N GLU A 92 -6.83 -10.28 4.51
CA GLU A 92 -7.45 -9.09 3.92
C GLU A 92 -7.33 -7.91 4.87
N LEU A 93 -6.89 -6.77 4.34
CA LEU A 93 -6.63 -5.56 5.11
C LEU A 93 -7.36 -4.37 4.51
N LYS A 94 -8.06 -3.62 5.35
CA LYS A 94 -8.46 -2.24 5.08
C LYS A 94 -7.45 -1.30 5.70
N ILE A 95 -6.84 -0.44 4.88
CA ILE A 95 -5.91 0.59 5.33
C ILE A 95 -6.52 1.96 5.03
N TYR A 96 -6.91 2.67 6.09
CA TYR A 96 -7.49 4.01 5.99
C TYR A 96 -6.39 5.04 5.73
N GLU A 97 -6.66 5.97 4.82
CA GLU A 97 -5.78 7.10 4.52
C GLU A 97 -6.00 8.17 5.58
N ASN A 98 -5.32 8.05 6.73
CA ASN A 98 -5.40 9.06 7.77
C ASN A 98 -4.18 9.99 7.69
N GLN A 99 -4.42 11.32 7.73
CA GLN A 99 -3.39 12.34 7.54
C GLN A 99 -2.31 12.34 8.63
N GLU A 100 -2.47 11.58 9.72
CA GLU A 100 -1.49 11.53 10.82
C GLU A 100 -0.99 10.13 11.23
N LYS A 101 -1.60 9.02 10.80
CA LYS A 101 -1.11 7.63 11.03
C LYS A 101 -2.09 6.60 10.47
N TYR A 102 -1.59 5.68 9.64
CA TYR A 102 -2.37 4.55 9.10
C TYR A 102 -2.97 3.70 10.23
N ALA A 103 -4.30 3.64 10.30
CA ALA A 103 -5.02 2.67 11.12
C ALA A 103 -5.25 1.39 10.30
N ILE A 104 -4.83 0.25 10.83
CA ILE A 104 -5.00 -1.07 10.20
C ILE A 104 -6.15 -1.78 10.90
N THR A 105 -7.16 -2.21 10.15
CA THR A 105 -8.27 -3.03 10.68
C THR A 105 -8.28 -4.38 9.99
N TYR A 106 -8.28 -5.45 10.80
CA TYR A 106 -8.38 -6.83 10.35
C TYR A 106 -9.81 -7.15 9.91
N ILE A 107 -9.97 -7.77 8.75
CA ILE A 107 -11.23 -8.39 8.32
C ILE A 107 -10.91 -9.87 8.10
N GLN A 108 -11.58 -10.71 8.86
CA GLN A 108 -11.33 -12.15 8.98
C GLN A 108 -11.83 -12.93 7.77
#